data_AF-A0A3N7G667-F1
#
_entry.id   AF-A0A3N7G667-F1
#
_cell.length_a   1.000
_cell.length_b   1.000
_cell.length_c   1.000
_cell.angle_alpha   90.00
_cell.angle_beta   90.00
_cell.angle_gamma   90.00
#
_symmetry.space_group_name_H-M   'P 1'
#
loop_
_entity.id
_entity.type
_entity.pdbx_description
1 polymer ?
#
loop_
_entity_poly.entity_id
_entity_poly.type
_entity_poly.pdbx_seq_one_letter_code
_entity_poly.pdbx_strand_id
1 'polypeptide(L)'
;MRPLQVLQFTGFGGVGKTTLLTHIYNLLLKPPKPFPHVSLITESRDFSISKLQNLIAKEFHLDLSSKDNEMNRAVKLSTKLNEMKQWVLILDDLWNYFDFDDAGIPIQVRGCKVILTARLLGVCQRMLCQRMIEVEPLSSEEAWSLFMENLGCDTTLPP
;
A
#
# COMPACT_ATOMS: atom_id res chain seq x y z
N MET A 1 21.05 -6.24 -12.12
CA MET A 1 20.31 -5.47 -11.10
C MET A 1 19.07 -6.25 -10.68
N ARG A 2 18.75 -6.34 -9.38
CA ARG A 2 17.50 -6.96 -8.91
C ARG A 2 16.34 -5.99 -9.20
N PRO A 3 15.18 -6.46 -9.70
CA PRO A 3 14.04 -5.58 -9.97
C PRO A 3 13.46 -5.04 -8.66
N LEU A 4 13.10 -3.75 -8.67
CA LEU A 4 12.48 -3.07 -7.54
C LEU A 4 11.05 -3.58 -7.34
N GLN A 5 10.83 -4.28 -6.23
CA GLN A 5 9.60 -4.99 -5.89
C GLN A 5 8.92 -4.42 -4.66
N VAL A 6 9.65 -3.82 -3.72
CA VAL A 6 9.08 -3.24 -2.49
C VAL A 6 9.42 -1.77 -2.39
N LEU A 7 8.39 -0.92 -2.47
CA LEU A 7 8.48 0.53 -2.32
C LEU A 7 7.79 0.97 -1.06
N GLN A 8 8.43 1.86 -0.30
CA GLN A 8 7.86 2.46 0.88
C GLN A 8 7.77 3.97 0.75
N PHE A 9 6.62 4.53 1.07
CA PHE A 9 6.40 5.97 1.21
C PHE A 9 6.43 6.35 2.69
N THR A 10 7.27 7.33 3.04
CA THR A 10 7.46 7.87 4.40
C THR A 10 7.21 9.38 4.41
N GLY A 11 7.10 9.97 5.60
CA GLY A 11 6.92 11.42 5.79
C GLY A 11 5.99 11.73 6.96
N PHE A 12 5.85 13.01 7.29
CA PHE A 12 5.07 13.46 8.44
C PHE A 12 3.59 13.06 8.39
N GLY A 13 2.95 13.02 9.56
CA GLY A 13 1.49 12.86 9.65
C GLY A 13 0.78 13.98 8.89
N GLY A 14 -0.25 13.65 8.10
CA GLY A 14 -1.02 14.64 7.34
C GLY A 14 -0.39 15.12 6.01
N VAL A 15 0.83 14.69 5.66
CA VAL A 15 1.54 15.16 4.44
C VAL A 15 0.96 14.65 3.11
N GLY A 16 -0.10 13.84 3.12
CA GLY A 16 -0.77 13.37 1.90
C GLY A 16 -0.30 12.00 1.36
N LYS A 17 0.39 11.17 2.15
CA LYS A 17 0.82 9.81 1.75
C LYS A 17 -0.34 8.93 1.23
N THR A 18 -1.42 8.82 2.00
CA THR A 18 -2.62 8.06 1.61
C THR A 18 -3.24 8.62 0.32
N THR A 19 -3.27 9.95 0.18
CA THR A 19 -3.75 10.61 -1.04
C THR A 19 -2.90 10.23 -2.25
N LEU A 20 -1.58 10.23 -2.11
CA LEU A 20 -0.65 9.83 -3.17
C LEU A 20 -0.81 8.36 -3.55
N LEU A 21 -0.93 7.45 -2.57
CA LEU A 21 -1.17 6.02 -2.83
C LEU A 21 -2.51 5.79 -3.54
N THR A 22 -3.56 6.51 -3.12
CA THR A 22 -4.88 6.46 -3.77
C THR A 22 -4.80 6.95 -5.21
N HIS A 23 -4.02 8.01 -5.47
CA HIS A 23 -3.77 8.48 -6.83
C HIS A 23 -3.03 7.44 -7.66
N ILE A 24 -1.97 6.83 -7.13
CA ILE A 24 -1.22 5.74 -7.80
C ILE A 24 -2.16 4.56 -8.10
N TYR A 25 -2.94 4.11 -7.13
CA TYR A 25 -3.94 3.05 -7.31
C TYR A 25 -4.87 3.35 -8.48
N ASN A 26 -5.46 4.55 -8.50
CA ASN A 26 -6.37 4.97 -9.57
C ASN A 26 -5.67 5.04 -10.93
N LEU A 27 -4.42 5.49 -11.00
CA LEU A 27 -3.63 5.48 -12.24
C LEU A 27 -3.38 4.05 -12.74
N LEU A 28 -3.07 3.10 -11.85
CA LEU A 28 -2.82 1.71 -12.21
C LEU A 28 -4.09 0.99 -12.71
N LEU A 29 -5.27 1.49 -12.36
CA LEU A 29 -6.55 0.97 -12.86
C LEU A 29 -6.95 1.54 -14.22
N LYS A 30 -6.38 2.67 -14.66
CA LYS A 30 -6.71 3.30 -15.94
C LYS A 30 -6.20 2.48 -17.13
N PRO A 31 -6.96 2.43 -18.24
CA PRO A 31 -6.52 1.77 -19.46
C PRO A 31 -5.42 2.57 -20.20
N PRO A 32 -4.44 1.91 -20.85
CA PRO A 32 -4.20 0.47 -20.79
C PRO A 32 -3.65 0.06 -19.42
N LYS A 33 -4.23 -0.99 -18.83
CA LYS A 33 -3.84 -1.43 -17.48
C LYS A 33 -2.42 -2.01 -17.51
N PRO A 34 -1.46 -1.42 -16.77
CA PRO A 34 -0.09 -1.93 -16.74
C PRO A 34 0.04 -3.24 -15.95
N PHE A 35 -0.90 -3.50 -15.03
CA PHE A 35 -0.97 -4.74 -14.24
C PHE A 35 -2.38 -5.34 -14.35
N PRO A 36 -2.49 -6.67 -14.51
CA PRO A 36 -3.79 -7.35 -14.53
C PRO A 36 -4.55 -7.22 -13.21
N HIS A 37 -3.83 -7.23 -12.08
CA HIS A 37 -4.40 -7.17 -10.73
C HIS A 37 -3.72 -6.07 -9.91
N VAL A 38 -4.52 -5.24 -9.27
CA VAL A 38 -4.07 -4.15 -8.38
C VAL A 38 -5.02 -4.11 -7.20
N SER A 39 -4.49 -4.25 -5.99
CA SER A 39 -5.27 -4.27 -4.75
C SER A 39 -4.75 -3.21 -3.79
N LEU A 40 -5.67 -2.51 -3.12
CA LEU A 40 -5.37 -1.52 -2.08
C LEU A 40 -6.01 -1.99 -0.78
N ILE A 41 -5.16 -2.26 0.21
CA ILE A 41 -5.56 -2.66 1.56
C ILE A 41 -5.14 -1.55 2.50
N THR A 42 -6.10 -1.01 3.24
CA THR A 42 -5.82 -0.10 4.36
C THR A 42 -5.87 -0.91 5.64
N GLU A 43 -4.77 -0.91 6.39
CA GLU A 43 -4.70 -1.61 7.67
C GLU A 43 -5.34 -0.82 8.80
N SER A 44 -5.83 -1.55 9.80
CA SER A 44 -6.42 -0.98 11.00
C SER A 44 -5.45 -1.02 12.18
N ARG A 45 -5.72 -0.24 13.23
CA ARG A 45 -4.87 -0.15 14.42
C ARG A 45 -4.69 -1.50 15.14
N ASP A 46 -5.70 -2.36 15.07
CA ASP A 46 -5.77 -3.69 15.68
C ASP A 46 -5.16 -4.78 14.77
N PHE A 47 -3.97 -4.49 14.24
CA PHE A 47 -3.22 -5.34 13.31
C PHE A 47 -2.95 -6.74 13.87
N SER A 48 -3.07 -7.74 13.00
CA SER A 48 -2.53 -9.09 13.21
C SER A 48 -2.26 -9.74 11.85
N ILE A 49 -1.31 -10.67 11.78
CA ILE A 49 -0.97 -11.39 10.54
C ILE A 49 -2.22 -12.08 9.97
N SER A 50 -2.96 -12.81 10.81
CA SER A 50 -4.25 -13.41 10.42
C SER A 50 -5.25 -12.43 9.79
N LYS A 51 -5.33 -11.18 10.25
CA LYS A 51 -6.24 -10.18 9.63
C LYS A 51 -5.72 -9.72 8.28
N LEU A 52 -4.43 -9.40 8.19
CA LEU A 52 -3.80 -9.03 6.92
C LEU A 52 -3.97 -10.15 5.88
N GLN A 53 -3.72 -11.40 6.26
CA GLN A 53 -3.92 -12.56 5.40
C GLN A 53 -5.37 -12.69 4.91
N ASN A 54 -6.37 -12.40 5.75
CA ASN A 54 -7.78 -12.37 5.33
C ASN A 54 -8.07 -11.25 4.33
N LEU A 55 -7.51 -10.06 4.56
CA LEU A 55 -7.70 -8.92 3.66
C LEU A 55 -7.09 -9.22 2.28
N ILE A 56 -5.86 -9.75 2.25
CA ILE A 56 -5.22 -10.18 0.99
C ILE A 56 -6.04 -11.29 0.32
N ALA A 57 -6.44 -12.32 1.07
CA ALA A 57 -7.23 -13.41 0.51
C ALA A 57 -8.53 -12.92 -0.15
N LYS A 58 -9.21 -11.97 0.48
CA LYS A 58 -10.43 -11.34 -0.06
C LYS A 58 -10.15 -10.61 -1.38
N GLU A 59 -9.09 -9.80 -1.43
CA GLU A 59 -8.70 -9.04 -2.63
C GLU A 59 -8.30 -9.95 -3.82
N PHE A 60 -7.78 -11.15 -3.52
CA PHE A 60 -7.34 -12.13 -4.52
C PHE A 60 -8.32 -13.31 -4.72
N HIS A 61 -9.54 -13.19 -4.19
CA HIS A 61 -10.61 -14.18 -4.28
C HIS A 61 -10.16 -15.60 -3.87
N LEU A 62 -9.46 -15.69 -2.74
CA LEU A 62 -8.99 -16.93 -2.13
C LEU A 62 -9.77 -17.20 -0.84
N ASP A 63 -10.30 -18.41 -0.71
CA ASP A 63 -10.92 -18.84 0.54
C ASP A 63 -9.89 -19.44 1.49
N LEU A 64 -9.74 -18.81 2.66
CA LEU A 64 -8.95 -19.35 3.78
C LEU A 64 -9.89 -20.02 4.78
N SER A 65 -9.54 -21.23 5.22
CA SER A 65 -10.36 -21.96 6.20
C SER A 65 -10.18 -21.34 7.59
N SER A 66 -11.26 -21.27 8.36
CA SER A 66 -11.20 -20.87 9.77
C SER A 66 -10.38 -21.83 10.64
N LYS A 67 -10.10 -23.04 10.15
CA LYS A 67 -9.23 -24.04 10.80
C LYS A 67 -7.75 -23.87 10.44
N ASP A 68 -7.43 -23.06 9.42
CA ASP A 68 -6.04 -22.85 9.02
C ASP A 68 -5.34 -21.93 10.03
N ASN A 69 -4.15 -22.34 10.47
CA ASN A 69 -3.26 -21.45 11.19
C ASN A 69 -2.55 -20.47 10.23
N GLU A 70 -1.83 -19.49 10.78
CA GLU A 70 -1.15 -18.45 9.98
C GLU A 70 -0.17 -19.04 8.95
N MET A 71 0.55 -20.11 9.29
CA MET A 71 1.49 -20.76 8.38
C MET A 71 0.77 -21.39 7.17
N ASN A 72 -0.30 -22.14 7.39
CA ASN A 72 -1.10 -22.76 6.33
C ASN A 72 -1.67 -21.68 5.39
N ARG A 73 -2.10 -20.56 5.96
CA ARG A 73 -2.65 -19.42 5.22
C ARG A 73 -1.60 -18.71 4.39
N ALA A 74 -0.41 -18.50 4.95
CA ALA A 74 0.73 -17.92 4.25
C ALA A 74 1.13 -18.76 3.02
N VAL A 75 1.18 -20.10 3.18
CA VAL A 75 1.48 -21.01 2.06
C VAL A 75 0.43 -20.92 0.96
N LYS A 76 -0.86 -20.89 1.31
CA LYS A 76 -1.96 -20.77 0.33
C LYS A 76 -1.91 -19.43 -0.40
N LEU A 77 -1.71 -18.33 0.32
CA LEU A 77 -1.57 -17.00 -0.26
C LEU A 77 -0.37 -16.91 -1.20
N SER A 78 0.79 -17.37 -0.75
CA SER A 78 2.01 -17.38 -1.55
C SER A 78 1.84 -18.21 -2.83
N THR A 79 1.20 -19.38 -2.73
CA THR A 79 0.89 -20.21 -3.90
C THR A 79 0.01 -19.45 -4.90
N LYS A 80 -1.10 -18.88 -4.42
CA LYS A 80 -2.04 -18.12 -5.26
C LYS A 80 -1.39 -16.91 -5.94
N LEU A 81 -0.59 -16.14 -5.20
CA LEU A 81 0.09 -14.95 -5.71
C LEU A 81 1.20 -15.29 -6.71
N ASN A 82 1.88 -16.43 -6.54
CA ASN A 82 2.86 -16.91 -7.51
C ASN A 82 2.21 -17.34 -8.83
N GLU A 83 1.04 -17.97 -8.80
CA GLU A 83 0.30 -18.39 -10.01
C GLU A 83 -0.13 -17.20 -10.88
N MET A 84 -0.45 -16.06 -10.27
CA MET A 84 -0.92 -14.86 -11.00
C MET A 84 0.16 -14.15 -11.82
N LYS A 85 1.45 -14.38 -11.52
CA LYS A 85 2.64 -13.82 -12.20
C LYS A 85 2.81 -12.29 -12.19
N GLN A 86 1.73 -11.50 -12.20
CA GLN A 86 1.76 -10.04 -12.18
C GLN A 86 0.63 -9.48 -11.33
N TRP A 87 0.99 -8.73 -10.29
CA TRP A 87 0.07 -8.03 -9.42
C TRP A 87 0.76 -6.85 -8.72
N VAL A 88 -0.05 -5.89 -8.27
CA VAL A 88 0.40 -4.83 -7.36
C VAL A 88 -0.43 -4.90 -6.08
N LEU A 89 0.25 -4.99 -4.94
CA LEU A 89 -0.37 -4.92 -3.63
C LEU A 89 0.03 -3.62 -2.95
N ILE A 90 -0.94 -2.77 -2.66
CA ILE A 90 -0.74 -1.52 -1.96
C ILE A 90 -1.24 -1.70 -0.52
N LEU A 91 -0.35 -1.51 0.46
CA LEU A 91 -0.64 -1.60 1.89
C LEU A 91 -0.54 -0.21 2.51
N ASP A 92 -1.68 0.42 2.76
CA ASP A 92 -1.72 1.78 3.32
C ASP A 92 -1.91 1.76 4.85
N ASP A 93 -1.24 2.71 5.50
CA ASP A 93 -1.34 3.01 6.94
C ASP A 93 -0.92 1.85 7.86
N LEU A 94 0.22 1.21 7.58
CA LEU A 94 0.75 0.14 8.42
C LEU A 94 1.12 0.65 9.83
N TRP A 95 0.54 -0.02 10.84
CA TRP A 95 0.75 0.26 12.26
C TRP A 95 1.88 -0.58 12.88
N ASN A 96 2.16 -1.76 12.34
CA ASN A 96 3.16 -2.69 12.85
C ASN A 96 4.03 -3.26 11.72
N TYR A 97 5.22 -3.72 12.07
CA TYR A 97 6.07 -4.48 11.16
C TYR A 97 5.56 -5.91 11.04
N PHE A 98 5.84 -6.55 9.90
CA PHE A 98 5.61 -7.97 9.69
C PHE A 98 6.61 -8.52 8.67
N ASP A 99 6.81 -9.84 8.67
CA ASP A 99 7.54 -10.52 7.61
C ASP A 99 6.62 -10.84 6.44
N PHE A 100 7.07 -10.55 5.21
CA PHE A 100 6.31 -10.88 4.00
C PHE A 100 6.04 -12.38 3.89
N ASP A 101 6.96 -13.23 4.34
CA ASP A 101 6.79 -14.69 4.34
C ASP A 101 5.67 -15.10 5.31
N ASP A 102 5.57 -14.48 6.49
CA ASP A 102 4.48 -14.72 7.45
C ASP A 102 3.12 -14.28 6.88
N ALA A 103 3.09 -13.20 6.10
CA ALA A 103 1.90 -12.74 5.41
C ALA A 103 1.57 -13.56 4.14
N GLY A 104 2.49 -14.40 3.67
CA GLY A 104 2.36 -15.16 2.43
C GLY A 104 2.52 -14.31 1.16
N ILE A 105 3.29 -13.22 1.20
CA ILE A 105 3.50 -12.28 0.09
C ILE A 105 4.86 -12.56 -0.57
N PRO A 106 4.90 -13.10 -1.81
CA PRO A 106 6.17 -13.43 -2.45
C PRO A 106 6.83 -12.17 -3.06
N ILE A 107 7.90 -11.67 -2.45
CA ILE A 107 8.62 -10.42 -2.83
C ILE A 107 9.83 -10.62 -3.77
N GLN A 108 9.93 -11.78 -4.43
CA GLN A 108 11.02 -12.11 -5.37
C GLN A 108 10.54 -12.49 -6.78
N VAL A 109 9.23 -12.34 -7.04
CA VAL A 109 8.59 -12.69 -8.31
C VAL A 109 8.67 -11.51 -9.27
N ARG A 110 9.31 -11.73 -10.44
CA ARG A 110 9.34 -10.72 -11.50
C ARG A 110 7.91 -10.37 -11.92
N GLY A 111 7.61 -9.07 -12.01
CA GLY A 111 6.30 -8.58 -12.42
C GLY A 111 5.34 -8.27 -11.27
N CYS A 112 5.75 -8.51 -10.02
CA CYS A 112 4.97 -8.21 -8.83
C CYS A 112 5.55 -6.99 -8.09
N LYS A 113 4.68 -6.19 -7.47
CA LYS A 113 5.09 -5.04 -6.65
C LYS A 113 4.28 -4.93 -5.38
N VAL A 114 4.96 -4.60 -4.29
CA VAL A 114 4.38 -4.16 -3.03
C VAL A 114 4.71 -2.67 -2.84
N ILE A 115 3.69 -1.88 -2.57
CA ILE A 115 3.82 -0.46 -2.22
C ILE A 115 3.24 -0.30 -0.82
N LEU A 116 3.93 0.37 0.08
CA LEU A 116 3.44 0.53 1.44
C LEU A 116 3.68 1.92 2.02
N THR A 117 2.80 2.33 2.92
CA THR A 117 3.02 3.46 3.83
C THR A 117 2.99 2.95 5.26
N ALA A 118 3.77 3.58 6.13
CA ALA A 118 3.69 3.34 7.57
C ALA A 118 3.74 4.68 8.30
N ARG A 119 3.09 4.75 9.47
CA ARG A 119 3.09 5.96 10.31
C ARG A 119 4.29 6.05 11.24
N LEU A 120 4.82 4.90 11.65
CA LEU A 120 5.90 4.82 12.63
C LEU A 120 7.24 4.62 11.92
N LEU A 121 8.20 5.51 12.17
CA LEU A 121 9.55 5.40 11.60
C LEU A 121 10.21 4.05 11.92
N GLY A 122 9.94 3.51 13.12
CA GLY A 122 10.42 2.19 13.54
C GLY A 122 9.83 1.03 12.74
N VAL A 123 8.62 1.17 12.18
CA VAL A 123 8.07 0.21 11.21
C VAL A 123 8.76 0.40 9.88
N CYS A 124 8.96 1.64 9.42
CA CYS A 124 9.64 1.92 8.16
C CYS A 124 11.03 1.32 8.05
N GLN A 125 11.81 1.36 9.13
CA GLN A 125 13.18 0.85 9.14
C GLN A 125 13.26 -0.69 9.20
N ARG A 126 12.22 -1.35 9.71
CA ARG A 126 12.19 -2.81 9.89
C ARG A 126 11.65 -3.56 8.68
N MET A 127 10.80 -2.91 7.88
CA MET A 127 10.36 -3.49 6.62
C MET A 127 11.57 -3.60 5.69
N LEU A 128 11.81 -4.78 5.11
CA LEU A 128 12.90 -5.04 4.15
C LEU A 128 12.62 -4.37 2.79
N CYS A 129 12.36 -3.07 2.80
CA CYS A 129 12.02 -2.26 1.66
C CYS A 129 13.27 -1.99 0.82
N GLN A 130 13.12 -2.11 -0.49
CA GLN A 130 14.24 -1.90 -1.43
C GLN A 130 14.41 -0.43 -1.79
N ARG A 131 13.34 0.36 -1.69
CA ARG A 131 13.37 1.82 -1.90
C ARG A 131 12.40 2.53 -0.97
N MET A 132 12.91 3.53 -0.29
CA MET A 132 12.10 4.50 0.46
C MET A 132 11.96 5.79 -0.36
N ILE A 133 10.76 6.36 -0.36
CA ILE A 133 10.39 7.62 -0.99
C ILE A 133 9.80 8.51 0.10
N GLU A 134 10.42 9.64 0.36
CA GLU A 134 9.89 10.64 1.28
C GLU A 134 8.86 11.50 0.56
N VAL A 135 7.69 11.65 1.19
CA VAL A 135 6.65 12.58 0.75
C VAL A 135 6.85 13.86 1.53
N GLU A 136 7.28 14.89 0.82
CA GLU A 136 7.53 16.22 1.36
C GLU A 136 6.23 17.05 1.40
N PRO A 137 6.14 18.03 2.32
CA PRO A 137 5.07 19.01 2.29
C PRO A 137 5.04 19.77 0.95
N LEU A 138 3.84 20.18 0.56
CA LEU A 138 3.67 21.11 -0.55
C LEU A 138 4.44 22.41 -0.28
N SER A 139 4.93 23.02 -1.35
CA SER A 139 5.43 24.40 -1.30
C SER A 139 4.29 25.35 -0.86
N SER A 140 4.65 26.55 -0.38
CA SER A 140 3.64 27.55 0.03
C SER A 140 2.68 27.91 -1.11
N GLU A 141 3.17 27.92 -2.35
CA GLU A 141 2.40 28.24 -3.56
C GLU A 141 1.41 27.11 -3.90
N GLU A 142 1.86 25.84 -3.87
CA GLU A 142 1.00 24.68 -4.08
C GLU A 142 -0.03 24.53 -2.96
N ALA A 143 0.37 24.77 -1.71
CA ALA A 143 -0.52 24.72 -0.55
C ALA A 143 -1.61 25.81 -0.63
N TRP A 144 -1.24 27.03 -1.04
CA TRP A 144 -2.19 28.12 -1.25
C TRP A 144 -3.16 27.81 -2.40
N SER A 145 -2.65 27.26 -3.50
CA SER A 145 -3.47 26.86 -4.65
C SER A 145 -4.48 25.77 -4.25
N LEU A 146 -4.02 24.72 -3.55
CA LEU A 146 -4.89 23.66 -3.04
C LEU A 146 -5.93 24.21 -2.06
N PHE A 147 -5.57 25.17 -1.21
CA PHE A 147 -6.50 25.82 -0.29
C PHE A 147 -7.61 26.56 -1.04
N MET A 148 -7.26 27.36 -2.05
CA MET A 148 -8.23 28.10 -2.87
C MET A 148 -9.14 27.16 -3.67
N GLU A 149 -8.61 26.05 -4.20
CA GLU A 149 -9.42 25.03 -4.87
C GLU A 149 -10.46 24.40 -3.93
N ASN A 150 -10.07 24.10 -2.68
CA ASN A 150 -10.97 23.50 -1.69
C ASN A 150 -12.00 24.48 -1.11
N LEU A 151 -11.68 25.76 -1.03
CA LEU A 151 -12.64 26.79 -0.63
C LEU A 151 -13.77 26.96 -1.66
N GLY A 152 -13.54 26.56 -2.91
CA GLY A 152 -14.40 26.88 -4.04
C GLY A 152 -14.27 28.37 -4.36
N CYS A 153 -13.76 28.70 -5.54
CA CYS A 153 -13.74 30.08 -6.02
C CYS A 153 -15.18 30.59 -6.20
N ASP A 154 -15.76 31.16 -5.14
CA ASP A 154 -16.80 32.21 -5.14
C ASP A 154 -17.15 32.71 -3.73
N THR A 155 -16.16 32.81 -2.84
CA THR A 155 -16.32 33.65 -1.64
C THR A 155 -15.32 34.79 -1.69
N THR A 156 -15.79 35.95 -2.17
CA THR A 156 -15.17 37.22 -1.82
C THR A 156 -15.16 37.31 -0.30
N LEU A 157 -13.98 37.19 0.31
CA LEU A 157 -13.82 37.51 1.72
C LEU A 157 -14.22 39.00 1.89
N PRO A 158 -15.17 39.32 2.78
CA PRO A 158 -15.47 40.71 3.08
C PRO A 158 -14.24 41.41 3.70
N PRO A 159 -14.11 42.73 3.51
CA PRO A 159 -12.97 43.51 3.99
C PRO A 159 -12.79 43.47 5.51
#